data_AF-A0A960Z5T0-F1
#
_entry.id   AF-A0A960Z5T0-F1
#
_cell.length_a   1.000
_cell.length_b   1.000
_cell.length_c   1.000
_cell.angle_alpha   90.00
_cell.angle_beta   90.00
_cell.angle_gamma   90.00
#
_symmetry.space_group_name_H-M   'P 1'
#
loop_
_entity.id
_entity.type
_entity.pdbx_description
1 polymer ?
#
loop_
_entity_poly.entity_id
_entity_poly.type
_entity_poly.pdbx_seq_one_letter_code
_entity_poly.pdbx_strand_id
1 'polypeptide(L)'
;IDDAGVRFEFAPAGNGQLNSVTCQGQSIELPKGNFNRIYLVAAASPADQTADFIVDGTAHSLKIQDWGGYVGQWDTRAWKGAVPDIAFRWYNELDKINKGYTRRDPVAWYSSHRHKPHGQDYYYEYAYLYRYAIDVPEGSSTLTLPDNEAIQVMAVTVANSGDGEFRAAQPLYDTLAGNTDVTEFPAVEYIPLPPKEDQ
;
A
#
# COMPACT_ATOMS: atom_id res chain seq x y z
N ILE A 1 -5.71 -6.70 -15.54
CA ILE A 1 -6.79 -6.28 -14.62
C ILE A 1 -7.51 -5.08 -15.23
N ASP A 2 -8.80 -4.90 -14.93
CA ASP A 2 -9.51 -3.65 -15.20
C ASP A 2 -9.72 -2.94 -13.87
N ASP A 3 -9.22 -1.71 -13.72
CA ASP A 3 -9.39 -0.90 -12.52
C ASP A 3 -9.80 0.52 -12.90
N ALA A 4 -10.87 1.02 -12.30
CA ALA A 4 -11.44 2.35 -12.57
C ALA A 4 -11.63 2.69 -14.07
N GLY A 5 -11.95 1.70 -14.91
CA GLY A 5 -12.13 1.87 -16.36
C GLY A 5 -10.84 1.88 -17.18
N VAL A 6 -9.69 1.61 -16.55
CA VAL A 6 -8.38 1.48 -17.20
C VAL A 6 -7.98 0.01 -17.26
N ARG A 7 -7.64 -0.46 -18.46
CA ARG A 7 -7.14 -1.82 -18.69
C ARG A 7 -5.63 -1.86 -18.48
N PHE A 8 -5.19 -2.79 -17.64
CA PHE A 8 -3.78 -3.14 -17.47
C PHE A 8 -3.55 -4.56 -17.94
N GLU A 9 -2.55 -4.73 -18.80
CA GLU A 9 -2.06 -6.03 -19.20
C GLU A 9 -0.93 -6.45 -18.27
N PHE A 10 -1.07 -7.66 -17.71
CA PHE A 10 -0.06 -8.27 -16.86
C PHE A 10 0.59 -9.38 -17.68
N ALA A 11 1.89 -9.58 -17.49
CA ALA A 11 2.56 -10.75 -18.04
C ALA A 11 1.88 -12.04 -17.53
N PRO A 12 1.88 -13.12 -18.32
CA PRO A 12 1.30 -14.39 -17.91
C PRO A 12 1.85 -14.86 -16.56
N ALA A 13 0.97 -15.34 -15.69
CA ALA A 13 1.39 -15.98 -14.45
C ALA A 13 2.10 -17.30 -14.76
N GLY A 14 3.15 -17.61 -13.99
CA GLY A 14 3.85 -18.88 -14.10
C GLY A 14 5.16 -18.88 -13.31
N ASN A 15 5.57 -20.05 -12.84
CA ASN A 15 6.82 -20.19 -12.10
C ASN A 15 8.00 -19.78 -12.99
N GLY A 16 8.83 -18.86 -12.48
CA GLY A 16 10.01 -18.36 -13.19
C GLY A 16 9.71 -17.42 -14.36
N GLN A 17 8.44 -17.07 -14.62
CA GLN A 17 8.09 -16.04 -15.58
C GLN A 17 8.29 -14.67 -14.95
N LEU A 18 9.06 -13.81 -15.61
CA LEU A 18 9.25 -12.43 -15.18
C LEU A 18 7.96 -11.64 -15.45
N ASN A 19 7.33 -11.15 -14.39
CA ASN A 19 6.05 -10.44 -14.45
C ASN A 19 6.05 -9.11 -13.67
N SER A 20 7.22 -8.63 -13.28
CA SER A 20 7.45 -7.31 -12.73
C SER A 20 8.80 -6.76 -13.19
N VAL A 21 8.94 -5.44 -13.09
CA VAL A 21 10.17 -4.72 -13.36
C VAL A 21 10.66 -4.07 -12.06
N THR A 22 11.86 -4.43 -11.62
CA THR A 22 12.59 -3.71 -10.57
C THR A 22 13.04 -2.36 -11.11
N CYS A 23 12.73 -1.28 -10.39
CA CYS A 23 13.17 0.07 -10.77
C CYS A 23 14.69 0.25 -10.60
N GLN A 24 15.42 0.38 -11.70
CA GLN A 24 16.88 0.57 -11.77
C GLN A 24 17.26 1.70 -12.76
N GLY A 25 16.38 2.68 -12.94
CA GLY A 25 16.63 3.81 -13.86
C GLY A 25 16.32 3.54 -15.34
N GLN A 26 15.74 2.39 -15.69
CA GLN A 26 15.39 2.07 -17.08
C GLN A 26 14.29 2.98 -17.66
N SER A 27 14.37 3.22 -18.97
CA SER A 27 13.37 3.95 -19.73
C SER A 27 12.40 3.01 -20.46
N ILE A 28 11.14 3.43 -20.53
CA ILE A 28 10.04 2.79 -21.22
C ILE A 28 9.54 3.76 -22.29
N GLU A 29 9.56 3.31 -23.54
CA GLU A 29 8.94 4.04 -24.65
C GLU A 29 7.41 3.98 -24.52
N LEU A 30 6.77 5.14 -24.53
CA LEU A 30 5.32 5.26 -24.51
C LEU A 30 4.77 5.10 -25.93
N PRO A 31 3.57 4.51 -26.09
CA PRO A 31 3.00 4.33 -27.42
C PRO A 31 2.66 5.68 -28.04
N LYS A 32 2.80 5.78 -29.37
CA LYS A 32 2.31 6.96 -30.10
C LYS A 32 0.79 7.01 -30.02
N GLY A 33 0.24 8.20 -29.82
CA GLY A 33 -1.21 8.39 -29.82
C GLY A 33 -1.60 9.60 -28.99
N ASN A 34 -2.92 9.81 -28.89
CA ASN A 34 -3.48 10.85 -28.04
C ASN A 34 -3.76 10.26 -26.65
N PHE A 35 -2.95 10.65 -25.68
CA PHE A 35 -3.16 10.36 -24.25
C PHE A 35 -2.69 11.56 -23.43
N ASN A 36 -3.21 11.67 -22.21
CA ASN A 36 -2.86 12.73 -21.27
C ASN A 36 -2.48 12.19 -19.89
N ARG A 37 -2.41 10.86 -19.74
CA ARG A 37 -2.09 10.22 -18.46
C ARG A 37 -1.38 8.89 -18.65
N ILE A 38 -0.39 8.65 -17.80
CA ILE A 38 0.25 7.36 -17.59
C ILE A 38 -0.28 6.78 -16.28
N TYR A 39 -0.74 5.53 -16.31
CA TYR A 39 -1.10 4.78 -15.13
C TYR A 39 -0.08 3.67 -14.87
N LEU A 40 0.30 3.53 -13.60
CA LEU A 40 1.21 2.48 -13.14
C LEU A 40 0.48 1.57 -12.17
N VAL A 41 0.73 0.26 -12.26
CA VAL A 41 0.50 -0.64 -11.11
C VAL A 41 1.84 -0.96 -10.50
N ALA A 42 2.03 -0.54 -9.26
CA ALA A 42 3.30 -0.65 -8.57
C ALA A 42 3.12 -0.91 -7.08
N ALA A 43 4.17 -1.42 -6.44
CA ALA A 43 4.27 -1.50 -5.00
C ALA A 43 5.74 -1.45 -4.56
N ALA A 44 5.96 -1.06 -3.31
CA ALA A 44 7.26 -1.04 -2.70
C ALA A 44 7.45 -2.20 -1.72
N SER A 45 8.70 -2.48 -1.35
CA SER A 45 9.06 -3.42 -0.30
C SER A 45 10.45 -3.08 0.25
N PRO A 46 10.71 -3.13 1.57
CA PRO A 46 9.81 -3.58 2.64
C PRO A 46 9.00 -2.44 3.31
N ALA A 47 9.05 -1.23 2.76
CA ALA A 47 8.37 -0.06 3.32
C ALA A 47 8.00 0.93 2.20
N ASP A 48 7.08 1.85 2.48
CA ASP A 48 6.71 2.93 1.56
C ASP A 48 7.96 3.67 1.06
N GLN A 49 8.01 3.94 -0.25
CA GLN A 49 9.09 4.67 -0.89
C GLN A 49 8.56 5.93 -1.55
N THR A 50 9.32 7.02 -1.51
CA THR A 50 9.07 8.19 -2.36
C THR A 50 10.14 8.23 -3.43
N ALA A 51 9.74 8.33 -4.68
CA ALA A 51 10.67 8.36 -5.80
C ALA A 51 10.11 9.15 -6.98
N ASP A 52 11.02 9.65 -7.81
CA ASP A 52 10.68 10.45 -8.98
C ASP A 52 10.62 9.58 -10.24
N PHE A 53 9.47 9.64 -10.90
CA PHE A 53 9.24 9.08 -12.22
C PHE A 53 9.42 10.19 -13.24
N ILE A 54 10.30 10.01 -14.22
CA ILE A 54 10.67 11.09 -15.13
C ILE A 54 9.96 10.89 -16.46
N VAL A 55 9.12 11.83 -16.86
CA VAL A 55 8.46 11.84 -18.18
C VAL A 55 9.09 12.91 -19.04
N ASP A 56 9.72 12.50 -20.15
CA ASP A 56 10.42 13.39 -21.09
C ASP A 56 11.35 14.43 -20.41
N GLY A 57 12.04 14.01 -19.32
CA GLY A 57 12.94 14.85 -18.54
C GLY A 57 12.29 15.62 -17.38
N THR A 58 10.97 15.58 -17.24
CA THR A 58 10.24 16.20 -16.12
C THR A 58 9.98 15.20 -15.00
N ALA A 59 10.37 15.54 -13.77
CA ALA A 59 10.19 14.68 -12.60
C ALA A 59 8.76 14.75 -12.04
N HIS A 60 8.17 13.58 -11.77
CA HIS A 60 6.89 13.41 -11.10
C HIS A 60 7.09 12.54 -9.85
N SER A 61 6.98 13.16 -8.68
CA SER A 61 7.22 12.47 -7.40
C SER A 61 6.00 11.68 -6.97
N LEU A 62 6.18 10.37 -6.75
CA LEU A 62 5.14 9.48 -6.26
C LEU A 62 5.58 8.83 -4.96
N LYS A 63 4.64 8.74 -4.00
CA LYS A 63 4.79 7.87 -2.83
C LYS A 63 4.21 6.50 -3.17
N ILE A 64 5.08 5.51 -3.33
CA ILE A 64 4.73 4.12 -3.59
C ILE A 64 4.59 3.36 -2.27
N GLN A 65 3.41 2.85 -2.00
CA GLN A 65 3.07 2.10 -0.79
C GLN A 65 3.77 0.74 -0.74
N ASP A 66 4.13 0.33 0.47
CA ASP A 66 4.50 -1.06 0.76
C ASP A 66 3.38 -2.03 0.33
N TRP A 67 3.77 -3.10 -0.36
CA TRP A 67 2.88 -4.17 -0.79
C TRP A 67 2.31 -4.98 0.37
N GLY A 68 2.97 -4.96 1.53
CA GLY A 68 2.54 -5.68 2.73
C GLY A 68 1.73 -4.85 3.73
N GLY A 69 1.38 -5.49 4.84
CA GLY A 69 0.75 -4.85 5.99
C GLY A 69 -0.76 -4.63 5.82
N TYR A 70 -1.29 -3.63 6.53
CA TYR A 70 -2.71 -3.30 6.50
C TYR A 70 -2.97 -2.04 5.67
N VAL A 71 -3.99 -2.09 4.80
CA VAL A 71 -4.52 -0.90 4.11
C VAL A 71 -5.37 -0.02 5.02
N GLY A 72 -5.73 -0.52 6.21
CA GLY A 72 -6.29 0.27 7.28
C GLY A 72 -6.32 -0.53 8.59
N GLN A 73 -6.29 0.17 9.72
CA GLN A 73 -6.31 -0.41 11.05
C GLN A 73 -7.08 0.52 11.98
N TRP A 74 -7.85 -0.04 12.92
CA TRP A 74 -8.40 0.73 14.02
C TRP A 74 -7.33 1.02 15.09
N ASP A 75 -7.67 1.85 16.06
CA ASP A 75 -6.82 2.07 17.23
C ASP A 75 -6.44 0.72 17.86
N THR A 76 -5.14 0.47 17.99
CA THR A 76 -4.61 -0.83 18.41
C THR A 76 -3.81 -0.69 19.69
N ARG A 77 -4.10 -1.53 20.69
CA ARG A 77 -3.36 -1.57 21.95
C ARG A 77 -1.98 -2.21 21.72
N ALA A 78 -0.94 -1.50 22.09
CA ALA A 78 0.41 -2.01 22.22
C ALA A 78 0.68 -2.34 23.70
N TRP A 79 1.24 -3.51 23.96
CA TRP A 79 1.53 -3.98 25.31
C TRP A 79 3.05 -4.02 25.54
N LYS A 80 3.49 -3.77 26.77
CA LYS A 80 4.92 -3.84 27.11
C LYS A 80 5.42 -5.29 27.08
N GLY A 81 6.57 -5.53 26.46
CA GLY A 81 7.19 -6.87 26.36
C GLY A 81 6.60 -7.74 25.24
N ALA A 82 7.16 -8.95 25.07
CA ALA A 82 6.73 -9.86 24.02
C ALA A 82 5.37 -10.50 24.36
N VAL A 83 4.45 -10.50 23.39
CA VAL A 83 3.21 -11.29 23.42
C VAL A 83 3.35 -12.39 22.38
N PRO A 84 3.23 -13.68 22.75
CA PRO A 84 3.29 -14.78 21.78
C PRO A 84 2.17 -14.68 20.74
N ASP A 85 2.44 -15.06 19.50
CA ASP A 85 1.47 -15.03 18.38
C ASP A 85 0.18 -15.80 18.67
N ILE A 86 0.26 -16.83 19.53
CA ILE A 86 -0.88 -17.59 20.02
C ILE A 86 -0.97 -17.41 21.53
N ALA A 87 -1.87 -16.54 21.98
CA ALA A 87 -2.14 -16.30 23.40
C ALA A 87 -3.64 -16.21 23.67
N PHE A 88 -4.12 -16.95 24.67
CA PHE A 88 -5.52 -16.92 25.11
C PHE A 88 -5.75 -16.03 26.34
N ARG A 89 -4.67 -15.52 26.95
CA ARG A 89 -4.64 -14.53 28.03
C ARG A 89 -3.32 -13.75 27.97
N TRP A 90 -3.36 -12.45 28.24
CA TRP A 90 -2.19 -11.58 28.36
C TRP A 90 -2.37 -10.64 29.55
N TYR A 91 -1.30 -10.44 30.33
CA TYR A 91 -1.27 -9.61 31.55
C TYR A 91 -0.22 -8.49 31.48
N ASN A 92 0.36 -8.31 30.30
CA ASN A 92 1.34 -7.27 30.05
C ASN A 92 0.69 -5.91 30.31
N GLU A 93 1.47 -4.98 30.86
CA GLU A 93 1.02 -3.61 31.06
C GLU A 93 0.75 -2.95 29.69
N LEU A 94 -0.31 -2.16 29.59
CA LEU A 94 -0.58 -1.37 28.39
C LEU A 94 0.55 -0.36 28.21
N ASP A 95 1.16 -0.33 27.03
CA ASP A 95 2.22 0.63 26.69
C ASP A 95 1.60 1.88 26.07
N LYS A 96 0.84 1.69 25.00
CA LYS A 96 0.15 2.76 24.27
C LYS A 96 -1.04 2.24 23.48
N ILE A 97 -1.87 3.15 23.00
CA ILE A 97 -2.82 2.88 21.92
C ILE A 97 -2.24 3.54 20.67
N ASN A 98 -1.81 2.71 19.72
CA ASN A 98 -1.45 3.18 18.38
C ASN A 98 -2.71 3.69 17.70
N LYS A 99 -2.62 4.86 17.09
CA LYS A 99 -3.74 5.38 16.31
C LYS A 99 -4.08 4.47 15.13
N GLY A 100 -5.37 4.40 14.84
CA GLY A 100 -5.89 3.86 13.61
C GLY A 100 -5.50 4.73 12.42
N TYR A 101 -5.48 4.11 11.25
CA TYR A 101 -5.15 4.77 10.00
C TYR A 101 -5.84 4.09 8.82
N THR A 102 -5.90 4.79 7.69
CA THR A 102 -6.29 4.24 6.39
C THR A 102 -5.27 4.67 5.34
N ARG A 103 -4.71 3.72 4.59
CA ARG A 103 -4.00 4.00 3.34
C ARG A 103 -5.04 4.31 2.28
N ARG A 104 -4.80 5.37 1.50
CA ARG A 104 -5.80 5.89 0.54
C ARG A 104 -5.45 5.67 -0.92
N ASP A 105 -4.28 5.10 -1.18
CA ASP A 105 -3.87 4.85 -2.55
C ASP A 105 -4.74 3.74 -3.14
N PRO A 106 -5.23 3.87 -4.38
CA PRO A 106 -6.14 2.90 -4.96
C PRO A 106 -5.51 1.51 -5.05
N VAL A 107 -6.14 0.51 -4.41
CA VAL A 107 -5.73 -0.89 -4.53
C VAL A 107 -6.21 -1.41 -5.88
N ALA A 108 -5.26 -1.70 -6.78
CA ALA A 108 -5.53 -2.25 -8.09
C ALA A 108 -5.73 -3.77 -8.05
N TRP A 109 -5.05 -4.45 -7.12
CA TRP A 109 -5.11 -5.89 -6.94
C TRP A 109 -4.68 -6.27 -5.51
N TYR A 110 -5.20 -7.38 -4.99
CA TYR A 110 -4.75 -7.93 -3.72
C TYR A 110 -4.77 -9.47 -3.71
N SER A 111 -4.01 -10.05 -2.79
CA SER A 111 -4.02 -11.47 -2.44
C SER A 111 -4.05 -11.66 -0.92
N SER A 112 -4.68 -12.73 -0.46
CA SER A 112 -4.80 -13.09 0.96
C SER A 112 -3.53 -13.68 1.57
N HIS A 113 -2.57 -14.09 0.74
CA HIS A 113 -1.31 -14.70 1.16
C HIS A 113 -0.20 -14.39 0.15
N ARG A 114 1.05 -14.55 0.60
CA ARG A 114 2.25 -14.48 -0.23
C ARG A 114 3.21 -15.62 0.09
N HIS A 115 3.94 -16.07 -0.91
CA HIS A 115 4.95 -17.12 -0.73
C HIS A 115 6.26 -16.51 -0.21
N LYS A 116 6.90 -17.21 0.74
CA LYS A 116 8.31 -17.07 1.09
C LYS A 116 9.18 -17.41 -0.12
N PRO A 117 10.45 -16.96 -0.14
CA PRO A 117 11.38 -17.29 -1.22
C PRO A 117 11.54 -18.80 -1.49
N HIS A 118 11.23 -19.66 -0.51
CA HIS A 118 11.31 -21.12 -0.61
C HIS A 118 9.93 -21.80 -0.72
N GLY A 119 8.89 -21.08 -1.16
CA GLY A 119 7.58 -21.65 -1.52
C GLY A 119 6.63 -21.98 -0.36
N GLN A 120 7.04 -21.74 0.89
CA GLN A 120 6.12 -21.76 2.03
C GLN A 120 5.23 -20.51 2.05
N ASP A 121 4.05 -20.58 2.63
CA ASP A 121 3.15 -19.42 2.68
C ASP A 121 3.35 -18.59 3.95
N TYR A 122 3.29 -17.27 3.78
CA TYR A 122 2.87 -16.37 4.86
C TYR A 122 1.34 -16.35 4.85
N TYR A 123 0.72 -17.22 5.65
CA TYR A 123 -0.73 -17.29 5.79
C TYR A 123 -1.28 -16.01 6.43
N TYR A 124 -2.38 -15.48 5.88
CA TYR A 124 -3.06 -14.27 6.35
C TYR A 124 -2.22 -12.99 6.31
N GLU A 125 -1.10 -13.00 5.59
CA GLU A 125 -0.39 -11.78 5.23
C GLU A 125 -0.85 -11.33 3.84
N TYR A 126 -1.75 -10.36 3.84
CA TYR A 126 -2.24 -9.78 2.60
C TYR A 126 -1.13 -9.07 1.84
N ALA A 127 -1.20 -9.17 0.51
CA ALA A 127 -0.34 -8.45 -0.41
C ALA A 127 -1.20 -7.57 -1.31
N TYR A 128 -0.72 -6.35 -1.60
CA TYR A 128 -1.44 -5.33 -2.34
C TYR A 128 -0.58 -4.77 -3.46
N LEU A 129 -1.21 -4.49 -4.58
CA LEU A 129 -0.67 -3.67 -5.66
C LEU A 129 -1.54 -2.43 -5.79
N TYR A 130 -0.92 -1.28 -6.04
CA TYR A 130 -1.60 -0.01 -6.06
C TYR A 130 -1.53 0.63 -7.44
N ARG A 131 -2.59 1.33 -7.83
CA ARG A 131 -2.62 2.13 -9.05
C ARG A 131 -2.20 3.56 -8.75
N TYR A 132 -1.24 4.05 -9.52
CA TYR A 132 -0.81 5.44 -9.55
C TYR A 132 -1.10 6.06 -10.91
N ALA A 133 -1.16 7.38 -10.95
CA ALA A 133 -1.40 8.16 -12.15
C ALA A 133 -0.41 9.32 -12.23
N ILE A 134 0.09 9.58 -13.44
CA ILE A 134 0.92 10.73 -13.77
C ILE A 134 0.24 11.45 -14.93
N ASP A 135 -0.15 12.70 -14.70
CA ASP A 135 -0.63 13.59 -15.77
C ASP A 135 0.53 14.04 -16.63
N VAL A 136 0.35 13.96 -17.95
CA VAL A 136 1.41 14.20 -18.94
C VAL A 136 0.88 15.03 -20.11
N PRO A 137 1.72 15.88 -20.73
CA PRO A 137 1.34 16.63 -21.92
C PRO A 137 1.08 15.69 -23.10
N GLU A 138 0.27 16.16 -24.06
CA GLU A 138 0.10 15.46 -25.34
C GLU A 138 1.45 15.32 -26.05
N GLY A 139 1.70 14.14 -26.62
CA GLY A 139 2.95 13.84 -27.32
C GLY A 139 4.09 13.36 -26.44
N SER A 140 3.85 13.15 -25.14
CA SER A 140 4.84 12.51 -24.27
C SER A 140 5.31 11.17 -24.82
N SER A 141 6.60 10.87 -24.66
CA SER A 141 7.24 9.78 -25.41
C SER A 141 8.01 8.79 -24.56
N THR A 142 8.59 9.22 -23.44
CA THR A 142 9.44 8.35 -22.63
C THR A 142 9.12 8.51 -21.15
N LEU A 143 8.93 7.39 -20.46
CA LEU A 143 8.90 7.30 -19.01
C LEU A 143 10.17 6.62 -18.52
N THR A 144 10.97 7.32 -17.71
CA THR A 144 12.10 6.74 -17.00
C THR A 144 11.70 6.43 -15.56
N LEU A 145 11.87 5.17 -15.19
CA LEU A 145 11.60 4.67 -13.84
C LEU A 145 12.69 5.17 -12.88
N PRO A 146 12.39 5.28 -11.57
CA PRO A 146 13.41 5.67 -10.61
C PRO A 146 14.55 4.64 -10.52
N ASP A 147 15.72 5.07 -10.07
CA ASP A 147 16.79 4.17 -9.63
C ASP A 147 16.55 3.82 -8.15
N ASN A 148 15.63 2.89 -7.91
CA ASN A 148 15.23 2.48 -6.57
C ASN A 148 14.67 1.04 -6.58
N GLU A 149 15.53 0.07 -6.25
CA GLU A 149 15.21 -1.36 -6.31
C GLU A 149 14.11 -1.81 -5.33
N ALA A 150 13.77 -0.98 -4.34
CA ALA A 150 12.65 -1.24 -3.44
C ALA A 150 11.28 -1.08 -4.13
N ILE A 151 11.23 -0.51 -5.35
CA ILE A 151 10.02 -0.29 -6.12
C ILE A 151 9.92 -1.32 -7.25
N GLN A 152 8.76 -1.98 -7.33
CA GLN A 152 8.40 -2.92 -8.38
C GLN A 152 7.22 -2.37 -9.18
N VAL A 153 7.33 -2.40 -10.51
CA VAL A 153 6.25 -2.03 -11.43
C VAL A 153 5.76 -3.29 -12.14
N MET A 154 4.46 -3.55 -12.07
CA MET A 154 3.82 -4.74 -12.65
C MET A 154 3.20 -4.46 -14.01
N ALA A 155 2.71 -3.23 -14.21
CA ALA A 155 2.14 -2.80 -15.48
C ALA A 155 2.22 -1.28 -15.63
N VAL A 156 2.35 -0.82 -16.87
CA VAL A 156 2.22 0.57 -17.28
C VAL A 156 1.23 0.64 -18.44
N THR A 157 0.32 1.60 -18.40
CA THR A 157 -0.65 1.84 -19.48
C THR A 157 -0.88 3.32 -19.64
N VAL A 158 -1.23 3.77 -20.84
CA VAL A 158 -1.59 5.17 -21.10
C VAL A 158 -3.06 5.26 -21.46
N ALA A 159 -3.70 6.36 -21.09
CA ALA A 159 -5.07 6.62 -21.49
C ALA A 159 -5.33 8.10 -21.72
N ASN A 160 -6.32 8.38 -22.56
CA ASN A 160 -6.95 9.70 -22.61
C ASN A 160 -8.15 9.69 -21.66
N SER A 161 -8.03 10.43 -20.55
CA SER A 161 -9.06 10.47 -19.50
C SER A 161 -10.10 11.60 -19.71
N GLY A 162 -10.13 12.23 -20.90
CA GLY A 162 -10.88 13.45 -21.16
C GLY A 162 -10.24 14.70 -20.53
N ASP A 163 -10.75 15.89 -20.89
CA ASP A 163 -10.19 17.19 -20.48
C ASP A 163 -10.53 17.60 -19.03
N GLY A 164 -11.21 16.73 -18.28
CA GLY A 164 -11.63 17.00 -16.90
C GLY A 164 -10.67 16.41 -15.88
N GLU A 165 -9.98 17.25 -15.11
CA GLU A 165 -9.35 16.83 -13.87
C GLU A 165 -10.44 16.37 -12.87
N PHE A 166 -10.72 15.07 -12.86
CA PHE A 166 -11.56 14.48 -11.82
C PHE A 166 -10.74 14.33 -10.55
N ARG A 167 -10.85 15.32 -9.66
CA ARG A 167 -10.41 15.21 -8.28
C ARG A 167 -11.57 14.78 -7.40
N ALA A 168 -11.33 13.81 -6.52
CA ALA A 168 -12.28 13.50 -5.46
C ALA A 168 -12.55 14.79 -4.66
N ALA A 169 -13.82 15.20 -4.57
CA ALA A 169 -14.18 16.42 -3.84
C ALA A 169 -13.82 16.30 -2.35
N GLN A 170 -14.14 15.15 -1.77
CA GLN A 170 -13.80 14.75 -0.41
C GLN A 170 -14.05 13.25 -0.24
N PRO A 171 -13.41 12.58 0.75
CA PRO A 171 -13.79 11.23 1.15
C PRO A 171 -15.25 11.18 1.61
N LEU A 172 -15.99 10.14 1.21
CA LEU A 172 -17.36 9.85 1.69
C LEU A 172 -17.36 8.88 2.88
N TYR A 173 -16.25 8.82 3.60
CA TYR A 173 -16.01 7.95 4.74
C TYR A 173 -15.14 8.69 5.77
N ASP A 174 -15.14 8.22 7.01
CA ASP A 174 -14.37 8.82 8.10
C ASP A 174 -12.88 8.80 7.78
N THR A 175 -12.26 9.98 7.79
CA THR A 175 -10.80 10.08 7.73
C THR A 175 -10.27 10.08 9.16
N LEU A 176 -9.42 9.12 9.51
CA LEU A 176 -8.66 9.10 10.78
C LEU A 176 -7.51 10.13 10.80
N ALA A 177 -7.64 11.18 9.98
CA ALA A 177 -6.69 12.28 9.89
C ALA A 177 -6.83 13.14 11.15
N GLY A 178 -5.71 13.33 11.87
CA GLY A 178 -5.69 14.06 13.14
C GLY A 178 -5.68 13.17 14.38
N ASN A 179 -5.89 11.85 14.25
CA ASN A 179 -5.67 10.93 15.37
C ASN A 179 -4.19 10.94 15.77
N THR A 180 -3.94 10.83 17.07
CA THR A 180 -2.62 10.72 17.69
C THR A 180 -2.57 9.48 18.56
N ASP A 181 -1.38 8.93 18.75
CA ASP A 181 -1.20 7.85 19.72
C ASP A 181 -1.60 8.33 21.12
N VAL A 182 -2.25 7.46 21.90
CA VAL A 182 -2.56 7.71 23.31
C VAL A 182 -1.51 7.01 24.15
N THR A 183 -0.76 7.80 24.91
CA THR A 183 0.30 7.32 25.81
C THR A 183 0.00 7.58 27.28
N GLU A 184 -1.04 8.36 27.58
CA GLU A 184 -1.48 8.66 28.94
C GLU A 184 -2.82 7.98 29.21
N PHE A 185 -2.85 7.15 30.25
CA PHE A 185 -4.04 6.42 30.65
C PHE A 185 -4.46 6.86 32.05
N PRO A 186 -5.77 7.08 32.30
CA PRO A 186 -6.24 7.33 33.65
C PRO A 186 -5.89 6.15 34.54
N ALA A 187 -5.48 6.42 35.78
CA ALA A 187 -5.25 5.37 36.76
C ALA A 187 -6.54 4.56 36.95
N VAL A 188 -6.46 3.25 36.71
CA VAL A 188 -7.59 2.34 36.94
C VAL A 188 -7.39 1.72 38.32
N GLU A 189 -8.23 2.08 39.29
CA GLU A 189 -8.30 1.33 40.54
C GLU A 189 -8.96 -0.03 40.27
N TYR A 190 -8.21 -1.10 40.51
CA TYR A 190 -8.74 -2.45 40.42
C TYR A 190 -9.67 -2.71 41.60
N ILE A 191 -10.98 -2.88 41.34
CA ILE A 191 -11.92 -3.38 42.34
C ILE A 191 -11.83 -4.91 42.33
N PRO A 192 -11.31 -5.55 43.39
CA PRO A 192 -11.24 -7.00 43.43
C PRO A 192 -12.64 -7.60 43.37
N LEU A 193 -12.81 -8.59 42.49
CA LEU A 193 -14.03 -9.40 42.50
C LEU A 193 -14.10 -10.18 43.81
N PRO A 194 -15.30 -10.38 44.40
CA PRO A 194 -15.46 -11.22 45.56
C PRO A 194 -14.91 -12.63 45.27
N PRO A 195 -14.33 -13.32 46.26
CA PRO A 195 -13.89 -14.69 46.10
C PRO A 195 -15.06 -15.54 45.59
N LYS A 196 -14.78 -16.46 44.67
CA LYS A 196 -15.77 -17.47 44.30
C LYS A 196 -16.05 -18.30 45.55
N GLU A 197 -17.30 -18.30 46.03
CA GLU A 197 -17.74 -19.30 46.99
C GLU A 197 -17.63 -20.68 46.34
N ASP A 198 -17.05 -21.61 47.08
CA ASP A 198 -16.82 -22.99 46.64
C ASP A 198 -18.18 -23.64 46.30
N GLN A 199 -18.35 -24.05 45.02
CA GLN A 199 -19.42 -24.95 44.60
C GLN A 199 -18.95 -26.40 44.68
#